data_AF-A0A9N8H2U6-F1
#
_entry.id   AF-A0A9N8H2U6-F1
#
_cell.length_a   1.000
_cell.length_b   1.000
_cell.length_c   1.000
_cell.angle_alpha   90.00
_cell.angle_beta   90.00
_cell.angle_gamma   90.00
#
_symmetry.space_group_name_H-M   'P 1'
#
loop_
_entity.id
_entity.type
_entity.pdbx_description
1 polymer ?
#
loop_
_entity_poly.entity_id
_entity_poly.type
_entity_poly.pdbx_seq_one_letter_code
_entity_poly.pdbx_strand_id
1 'polypeptide(L)'
;MDKRISSCDRRTLLTSMAVPLLLPPTIAHAVMANSQNVFKVGQSLSMAEAEARFKEGQKSAKYLLDHYDEICQGGGDNVRRYLGTVGTTSGLFGISKVMTVLADKADDFVEYTELSNEILKSIQQADGSSYMAIFVTTSTSQTPPSKYFGDAKIEIKRCIKGLDELAALIGI
;
A
#
# COMPACT_ATOMS: atom_id res chain seq x y z
N MET A 1 -9.56 -76.88 -29.44
CA MET A 1 -10.01 -77.18 -28.07
C MET A 1 -9.02 -76.51 -27.13
N ASP A 2 -9.37 -75.66 -26.19
CA ASP A 2 -10.64 -75.04 -25.85
C ASP A 2 -10.35 -73.79 -25.00
N LYS A 3 -11.33 -72.91 -24.96
CA LYS A 3 -11.35 -71.53 -24.45
C LYS A 3 -10.91 -71.39 -22.98
N ARG A 4 -10.43 -70.19 -22.62
CA ARG A 4 -11.15 -69.27 -21.70
C ARG A 4 -10.51 -67.88 -21.65
N ILE A 5 -11.15 -66.96 -22.37
CA ILE A 5 -11.17 -65.53 -22.07
C ILE A 5 -12.16 -65.35 -20.92
N SER A 6 -11.79 -64.59 -19.88
CA SER A 6 -12.72 -64.24 -18.80
C SER A 6 -12.58 -62.78 -18.37
N SER A 7 -13.66 -62.05 -18.67
CA SER A 7 -14.28 -60.94 -17.94
C SER A 7 -13.39 -59.78 -17.51
N CYS A 8 -13.46 -58.61 -18.15
CA CYS A 8 -14.55 -57.64 -18.06
C CYS A 8 -14.78 -57.18 -16.61
N ASP A 9 -14.20 -56.03 -16.28
CA ASP A 9 -14.73 -55.14 -15.24
C ASP A 9 -14.45 -53.68 -15.64
N ARG A 10 -15.42 -53.07 -16.32
CA ARG A 10 -15.47 -51.62 -16.60
C ARG A 10 -16.00 -50.93 -15.34
N ARG A 11 -15.11 -50.37 -14.52
CA ARG A 11 -15.51 -49.34 -13.54
C ARG A 11 -15.41 -47.96 -14.19
N THR A 12 -16.53 -47.49 -14.68
CA THR A 12 -16.75 -46.11 -15.12
C THR A 12 -16.85 -45.22 -13.87
N LEU A 13 -15.78 -44.51 -13.53
CA LEU A 13 -15.82 -43.41 -12.57
C LEU A 13 -16.17 -42.13 -13.33
N LEU A 14 -17.42 -41.71 -13.24
CA LEU A 14 -17.89 -40.38 -13.64
C LEU A 14 -17.40 -39.37 -12.60
N THR A 15 -16.21 -38.83 -12.80
CA THR A 15 -15.71 -37.68 -12.04
C THR A 15 -16.35 -36.42 -12.63
N SER A 16 -17.31 -35.86 -11.89
CA SER A 16 -17.92 -34.56 -12.17
C SER A 16 -16.83 -33.47 -12.23
N MET A 17 -16.58 -32.95 -13.42
CA MET A 17 -15.74 -31.76 -13.62
C MET A 17 -16.52 -30.55 -13.13
N ALA A 18 -16.26 -30.14 -11.88
CA ALA A 18 -16.66 -28.83 -11.40
C ALA A 18 -15.87 -27.77 -12.20
N VAL A 19 -16.55 -27.06 -13.09
CA VAL A 19 -16.00 -25.90 -13.78
C VAL A 19 -15.82 -24.79 -12.73
N PRO A 20 -14.59 -24.34 -12.43
CA PRO A 20 -14.43 -23.17 -11.58
C PRO A 20 -14.96 -21.97 -12.37
N LEU A 21 -16.02 -21.33 -11.87
CA LEU A 21 -16.41 -19.99 -12.33
C LEU A 21 -15.23 -19.07 -12.08
N LEU A 22 -14.50 -18.72 -13.15
CA LEU A 22 -13.54 -17.63 -13.14
C LEU A 22 -14.33 -16.34 -12.97
N LEU A 23 -14.45 -15.85 -11.73
CA LEU A 23 -14.92 -14.50 -11.49
C LEU A 23 -13.89 -13.54 -12.11
N PRO A 24 -14.32 -12.51 -12.86
CA PRO A 24 -13.40 -11.49 -13.33
C PRO A 24 -12.76 -10.81 -12.11
N PRO A 25 -11.46 -10.46 -12.18
CA PRO A 25 -10.83 -9.70 -11.10
C PRO A 25 -11.58 -8.39 -10.94
N THR A 26 -12.15 -8.18 -9.76
CA THR A 26 -12.67 -6.88 -9.36
C THR A 26 -11.46 -5.94 -9.35
N ILE A 27 -11.35 -5.09 -10.38
CA ILE A 27 -10.39 -3.99 -10.35
C ILE A 27 -10.87 -3.09 -9.21
N ALA A 28 -10.25 -3.24 -8.04
CA ALA A 28 -10.35 -2.29 -6.95
C ALA A 28 -9.81 -0.95 -7.47
N HIS A 29 -10.68 -0.21 -8.15
CA HIS A 29 -10.51 1.20 -8.37
C HIS A 29 -10.42 1.78 -6.98
N ALA A 30 -9.30 2.42 -6.67
CA ALA A 30 -9.12 3.09 -5.40
C ALA A 30 -10.34 3.99 -5.14
N VAL A 31 -11.23 3.58 -4.23
CA VAL A 31 -12.28 4.43 -3.69
C VAL A 31 -11.60 5.35 -2.68
N MET A 32 -10.71 6.20 -3.18
CA MET A 32 -10.30 7.39 -2.47
C MET A 32 -11.47 8.36 -2.62
N ALA A 33 -12.23 8.57 -1.55
CA ALA A 33 -13.34 9.50 -1.55
C ALA A 33 -12.87 10.86 -2.10
N ASN A 34 -13.58 11.39 -3.10
CA ASN A 34 -13.28 12.65 -3.80
C ASN A 34 -13.35 13.91 -2.90
N SER A 35 -13.43 13.72 -1.57
CA SER A 35 -13.53 14.74 -0.53
C SER A 35 -12.25 14.88 0.30
N GLN A 36 -11.17 14.15 0.00
CA GLN A 36 -9.91 14.37 0.69
C GLN A 36 -9.36 15.75 0.35
N ASN A 37 -9.00 16.52 1.38
CA ASN A 37 -8.25 17.73 1.17
C ASN A 37 -6.83 17.28 0.74
N VAL A 38 -6.45 17.39 -0.54
CA VAL A 38 -5.17 16.91 -1.14
C VAL A 38 -4.22 18.05 -1.55
N PHE A 39 -2.90 17.84 -1.42
CA PHE A 39 -1.93 18.95 -1.48
C PHE A 39 -1.95 19.55 -2.88
N LYS A 40 -2.02 20.87 -2.96
CA LYS A 40 -2.03 21.61 -4.24
C LYS A 40 -0.65 22.23 -4.46
N VAL A 41 0.03 21.78 -5.50
CA VAL A 41 1.36 22.29 -5.86
C VAL A 41 1.27 23.80 -6.15
N GLY A 42 2.13 24.59 -5.50
CA GLY A 42 2.22 26.03 -5.70
C GLY A 42 1.43 26.88 -4.69
N GLN A 43 0.73 26.28 -3.73
CA GLN A 43 0.05 27.00 -2.65
C GLN A 43 0.88 26.98 -1.37
N SER A 44 0.95 28.12 -0.68
CA SER A 44 1.39 28.20 0.71
C SER A 44 0.33 27.57 1.61
N LEU A 45 0.74 26.71 2.55
CA LEU A 45 -0.17 26.18 3.57
C LEU A 45 -0.11 27.06 4.80
N SER A 46 -1.28 27.40 5.33
CA SER A 46 -1.38 27.86 6.72
C SER A 46 -1.09 26.71 7.69
N MET A 47 -0.76 27.06 8.94
CA MET A 47 -0.52 26.06 10.00
C MET A 47 -1.73 25.13 10.20
N ALA A 48 -2.94 25.69 10.28
CA ALA A 48 -4.16 24.90 10.46
C ALA A 48 -4.44 23.94 9.27
N GLU A 49 -4.14 24.37 8.05
CA GLU A 49 -4.22 23.50 6.87
C GLU A 49 -3.16 22.41 6.92
N ALA A 50 -1.93 22.71 7.34
CA ALA A 50 -0.88 21.71 7.48
C ALA A 50 -1.27 20.62 8.50
N GLU A 51 -1.82 20.99 9.65
CA GLU A 51 -2.29 20.04 10.66
C GLU A 51 -3.41 19.13 10.11
N ALA A 52 -4.43 19.73 9.49
CA ALA A 52 -5.53 18.98 8.90
C ALA A 52 -5.03 17.97 7.85
N ARG A 53 -4.05 18.37 7.06
CA ARG A 53 -3.46 17.52 6.03
C ARG A 53 -2.57 16.43 6.57
N PHE A 54 -1.82 16.70 7.64
CA PHE A 54 -1.05 15.68 8.31
C PHE A 54 -1.95 14.55 8.81
N LYS A 55 -3.10 14.92 9.40
CA LYS A 55 -4.15 13.96 9.81
C LYS A 55 -4.73 13.17 8.63
N GLU A 56 -4.94 13.80 7.48
CA GLU A 56 -5.33 13.07 6.25
C GLU A 56 -4.22 12.09 5.78
N GLY A 57 -2.95 12.45 5.96
CA GLY A 57 -1.81 11.56 5.75
C GLY A 57 -1.85 10.34 6.67
N GLN A 58 -2.06 10.52 7.97
CA GLN A 58 -2.24 9.43 8.95
C GLN A 58 -3.41 8.52 8.57
N LYS A 59 -4.56 9.09 8.21
CA LYS A 59 -5.74 8.31 7.77
C LYS A 59 -5.43 7.50 6.52
N SER A 60 -4.76 8.09 5.53
CA SER A 60 -4.40 7.40 4.29
C SER A 60 -3.44 6.24 4.53
N ALA A 61 -2.45 6.44 5.40
CA ALA A 61 -1.50 5.39 5.79
C ALA A 61 -2.18 4.25 6.56
N LYS A 62 -3.04 4.57 7.53
CA LYS A 62 -3.81 3.59 8.31
C LYS A 62 -4.76 2.78 7.43
N TYR A 63 -5.52 3.46 6.56
CA TYR A 63 -6.38 2.78 5.58
C TYR A 63 -5.57 1.84 4.68
N LEU A 64 -4.41 2.29 4.18
CA LEU A 64 -3.54 1.44 3.37
C LEU A 64 -3.13 0.17 4.14
N LEU A 65 -2.78 0.27 5.42
CA LEU A 65 -2.41 -0.88 6.23
C LEU A 65 -3.59 -1.82 6.50
N ASP A 66 -4.76 -1.26 6.82
CA ASP A 66 -5.97 -2.01 7.17
C ASP A 66 -6.53 -2.78 5.97
N HIS A 67 -6.38 -2.23 4.75
CA HIS A 67 -6.85 -2.81 3.50
C HIS A 67 -5.71 -3.37 2.62
N TYR A 68 -4.52 -3.57 3.21
CA TYR A 68 -3.30 -3.81 2.46
C TYR A 68 -3.39 -5.02 1.52
N ASP A 69 -3.92 -6.13 2.03
CA ASP A 69 -3.97 -7.40 1.30
C ASP A 69 -4.95 -7.35 0.11
N GLU A 70 -5.99 -6.49 0.18
CA GLU A 70 -6.89 -6.19 -0.94
C GLU A 70 -6.20 -5.27 -1.96
N ILE A 71 -5.58 -4.19 -1.50
CA ILE A 71 -4.91 -3.20 -2.34
C ILE A 71 -3.79 -3.84 -3.18
N CYS A 72 -3.00 -4.74 -2.58
CA CYS A 72 -1.92 -5.46 -3.27
C CYS A 72 -2.40 -6.33 -4.44
N GLN A 73 -3.66 -6.79 -4.45
CA GLN A 73 -4.20 -7.57 -5.57
C GLN A 73 -4.30 -6.73 -6.86
N GLY A 74 -4.44 -5.41 -6.73
CA GLY A 74 -4.37 -4.48 -7.86
C GLY A 74 -2.94 -4.10 -8.27
N GLY A 75 -1.92 -4.74 -7.70
CA GLY A 75 -0.52 -4.55 -8.04
C GLY A 75 0.18 -3.43 -7.27
N GLY A 76 1.49 -3.31 -7.48
CA GLY A 76 2.34 -2.36 -6.74
C GLY A 76 1.97 -0.90 -6.95
N ASP A 77 1.50 -0.52 -8.13
CA ASP A 77 1.08 0.87 -8.37
C ASP A 77 -0.13 1.28 -7.52
N ASN A 78 -0.99 0.34 -7.13
CA ASN A 78 -2.07 0.64 -6.19
C ASN A 78 -1.51 1.00 -4.82
N VAL A 79 -0.54 0.25 -4.28
CA VAL A 79 0.12 0.61 -3.01
C VAL A 79 0.77 2.00 -3.12
N ARG A 80 1.48 2.27 -4.21
CA ARG A 80 2.18 3.55 -4.46
C ARG A 80 1.22 4.76 -4.55
N ARG A 81 0.00 4.56 -5.05
CA ARG A 81 -1.04 5.60 -5.04
C ARG A 81 -1.43 6.02 -3.62
N TYR A 82 -1.59 5.06 -2.71
CA TYR A 82 -1.91 5.33 -1.31
C TYR A 82 -0.72 5.91 -0.55
N LEU A 83 0.52 5.52 -0.90
CA LEU A 83 1.74 6.15 -0.39
C LEU A 83 1.92 7.61 -0.83
N GLY A 84 1.13 8.09 -1.80
CA GLY A 84 1.23 9.44 -2.33
C GLY A 84 2.47 9.67 -3.20
N THR A 85 3.11 8.61 -3.67
CA THR A 85 4.25 8.66 -4.60
C THR A 85 3.82 8.57 -6.06
N VAL A 86 2.61 8.06 -6.31
CA VAL A 86 1.96 8.04 -7.63
C VAL A 86 0.60 8.74 -7.55
N GLY A 87 0.36 9.68 -8.46
CA GLY A 87 -0.86 10.49 -8.45
C GLY A 87 -0.84 11.54 -7.33
N THR A 88 -2.01 12.15 -7.08
CA THR A 88 -2.14 13.32 -6.20
C THR A 88 -3.29 13.19 -5.20
N THR A 89 -3.92 12.03 -5.12
CA THR A 89 -5.16 11.84 -4.36
C THR A 89 -4.94 11.38 -2.93
N SER A 90 -3.77 10.86 -2.58
CA SER A 90 -3.50 10.41 -1.21
C SER A 90 -3.24 11.59 -0.28
N GLY A 91 -3.65 11.46 0.99
CA GLY A 91 -3.28 12.40 2.05
C GLY A 91 -1.77 12.49 2.31
N LEU A 92 -1.00 11.46 1.94
CA LEU A 92 0.48 11.47 2.02
C LEU A 92 1.14 12.25 0.86
N PHE A 93 0.39 12.62 -0.18
CA PHE A 93 0.93 13.42 -1.27
C PHE A 93 1.41 14.77 -0.75
N GLY A 94 2.69 15.08 -0.95
CA GLY A 94 3.32 16.31 -0.49
C GLY A 94 3.56 16.38 1.02
N ILE A 95 3.57 15.24 1.74
CA ILE A 95 3.75 15.21 3.20
C ILE A 95 5.04 15.90 3.69
N SER A 96 6.14 15.86 2.90
CA SER A 96 7.38 16.56 3.26
C SER A 96 7.18 18.07 3.41
N LYS A 97 6.36 18.69 2.55
CA LYS A 97 6.02 20.11 2.63
C LYS A 97 5.12 20.40 3.81
N VAL A 98 4.17 19.51 4.11
CA VAL A 98 3.32 19.61 5.29
C VAL A 98 4.18 19.59 6.56
N MET A 99 5.11 18.64 6.68
CA MET A 99 6.05 18.58 7.80
C MET A 99 7.03 19.77 7.82
N THR A 100 7.37 20.37 6.69
CA THR A 100 8.17 21.61 6.71
C THR A 100 7.42 22.75 7.41
N VAL A 101 6.11 22.89 7.16
CA VAL A 101 5.30 23.93 7.82
C VAL A 101 5.08 23.63 9.30
N LEU A 102 4.86 22.35 9.64
CA LEU A 102 4.66 21.93 11.03
C LEU A 102 5.91 22.00 11.91
N ALA A 103 7.10 22.16 11.31
CA ALA A 103 8.36 22.30 12.05
C ALA A 103 8.34 23.48 13.04
N ASP A 104 7.59 24.55 12.73
CA ASP A 104 7.46 25.72 13.61
C ASP A 104 6.73 25.42 14.93
N LYS A 105 6.08 24.26 15.06
CA LYS A 105 5.45 23.78 16.32
C LYS A 105 6.39 22.95 17.19
N ALA A 106 7.55 22.55 16.69
CA ALA A 106 8.43 21.65 17.41
C ALA A 106 9.28 22.42 18.44
N ASP A 107 9.09 22.10 19.72
CA ASP A 107 9.98 22.56 20.79
C ASP A 107 11.34 21.84 20.73
N ASP A 108 11.34 20.54 20.37
CA ASP A 108 12.55 19.77 20.05
C ASP A 108 12.70 19.63 18.53
N PHE A 109 13.42 20.57 17.94
CA PHE A 109 13.68 20.58 16.50
C PHE A 109 14.53 19.40 16.00
N VAL A 110 15.42 18.86 16.85
CA VAL A 110 16.31 17.76 16.47
C VAL A 110 15.49 16.49 16.36
N GLU A 111 14.74 16.15 17.41
CA GLU A 111 13.84 14.99 17.41
C GLU A 111 12.80 15.09 16.29
N TYR A 112 12.24 16.28 16.06
CA TYR A 112 11.31 16.52 14.96
C TYR A 112 11.92 16.22 13.59
N THR A 113 13.16 16.67 13.36
CA THR A 113 13.86 16.48 12.09
C THR A 113 14.20 15.00 11.88
N GLU A 114 14.63 14.30 12.93
CA GLU A 114 14.91 12.87 12.89
C GLU A 114 13.64 12.07 12.54
N LEU A 115 12.55 12.26 13.28
CA LEU A 115 11.26 11.60 13.00
C LEU A 115 10.74 11.92 11.60
N SER A 116 10.81 13.19 11.17
CA SER A 116 10.41 13.59 9.82
C SER A 116 11.20 12.86 8.74
N ASN A 117 12.52 12.73 8.91
CA ASN A 117 13.37 11.99 7.98
C ASN A 117 13.08 10.50 7.98
N GLU A 118 12.79 9.91 9.14
CA GLU A 118 12.41 8.50 9.25
C GLU A 118 11.09 8.20 8.54
N ILE A 119 10.08 9.06 8.69
CA ILE A 119 8.80 8.96 7.97
C ILE A 119 9.04 8.95 6.46
N LEU A 120 9.82 9.93 5.95
CA LEU A 120 10.12 10.03 4.52
C LEU A 120 10.89 8.82 4.01
N LYS A 121 11.84 8.33 4.79
CA LYS A 121 12.62 7.12 4.47
C LYS A 121 11.71 5.89 4.39
N SER A 122 10.81 5.69 5.35
CA SER A 122 9.86 4.57 5.31
C SER A 122 8.91 4.66 4.12
N ILE A 123 8.44 5.85 3.74
CA ILE A 123 7.65 6.03 2.50
C ILE A 123 8.46 5.62 1.27
N GLN A 124 9.71 6.07 1.15
CA GLN A 124 10.58 5.74 0.02
C GLN A 124 10.89 4.23 -0.06
N GLN A 125 11.13 3.58 1.07
CA GLN A 125 11.40 2.14 1.12
C GLN A 125 10.16 1.32 0.79
N ALA A 126 8.98 1.75 1.26
CA ALA A 126 7.70 1.15 0.88
C ALA A 126 7.42 1.31 -0.62
N ASP A 127 7.67 2.50 -1.18
CA ASP A 127 7.52 2.77 -2.62
C ASP A 127 8.45 1.90 -3.46
N GLY A 128 9.73 1.84 -3.10
CA GLY A 128 10.73 1.03 -3.80
C GLY A 128 10.36 -0.45 -3.80
N SER A 129 9.91 -0.98 -2.67
CA SER A 129 9.45 -2.37 -2.56
C SER A 129 8.19 -2.59 -3.41
N SER A 130 7.22 -1.68 -3.36
CA SER A 130 6.00 -1.76 -4.17
C SER A 130 6.31 -1.70 -5.67
N TYR A 131 7.26 -0.86 -6.09
CA TYR A 131 7.75 -0.81 -7.46
C TYR A 131 8.43 -2.12 -7.87
N MET A 132 9.26 -2.71 -7.01
CA MET A 132 9.88 -4.00 -7.27
C MET A 132 8.84 -5.12 -7.45
N ALA A 133 7.72 -5.09 -6.72
CA ALA A 133 6.62 -6.03 -6.90
C ALA A 133 6.02 -5.96 -8.33
N ILE A 134 5.97 -4.78 -8.93
CA ILE A 134 5.56 -4.60 -10.34
C ILE A 134 6.62 -5.23 -11.25
N PHE A 135 7.88 -4.86 -11.05
CA PHE A 135 8.98 -5.27 -11.93
C PHE A 135 9.19 -6.80 -11.95
N VAL A 136 9.11 -7.46 -10.79
CA VAL A 136 9.29 -8.92 -10.73
C VAL A 136 8.13 -9.70 -11.32
N THR A 137 6.95 -9.08 -11.45
CA THR A 137 5.80 -9.70 -12.13
C THR A 137 6.04 -9.83 -13.63
N THR A 138 6.84 -8.94 -14.23
CA THR A 138 7.07 -8.88 -15.69
C THR A 138 8.51 -9.22 -16.10
N SER A 139 9.36 -9.64 -15.17
CA SER A 139 10.77 -9.98 -15.44
C SER A 139 11.05 -11.46 -15.22
N THR A 140 12.28 -11.90 -15.51
CA THR A 140 12.75 -13.28 -15.29
C THR A 140 13.20 -13.54 -13.84
N SER A 141 12.88 -12.63 -12.91
CA SER A 141 13.22 -12.79 -11.50
C SER A 141 12.52 -14.01 -10.89
N GLN A 142 13.26 -14.77 -10.07
CA GLN A 142 12.68 -15.89 -9.30
C GLN A 142 12.06 -15.44 -7.97
N THR A 143 12.17 -14.15 -7.64
CA THR A 143 11.60 -13.62 -6.39
C THR A 143 10.13 -13.27 -6.60
N PRO A 144 9.20 -13.85 -5.83
CA PRO A 144 7.77 -13.57 -6.00
C PRO A 144 7.41 -12.15 -5.57
N PRO A 145 6.41 -11.50 -6.20
CA PRO A 145 5.93 -10.17 -5.81
C PRO A 145 5.51 -10.07 -4.33
N SER A 146 4.98 -11.16 -3.77
CA SER A 146 4.54 -11.24 -2.37
C SER A 146 5.64 -10.94 -1.36
N LYS A 147 6.90 -11.25 -1.68
CA LYS A 147 8.04 -10.89 -0.83
C LYS A 147 8.16 -9.37 -0.69
N TYR A 148 8.16 -8.67 -1.82
CA TYR A 148 8.26 -7.21 -1.85
C TYR A 148 7.03 -6.52 -1.25
N PHE A 149 5.84 -7.11 -1.41
CA PHE A 149 4.66 -6.63 -0.68
C PHE A 149 4.80 -6.82 0.83
N GLY A 150 5.43 -7.89 1.30
CA GLY A 150 5.77 -8.07 2.71
C GLY A 150 6.70 -6.98 3.22
N ASP A 151 7.77 -6.68 2.47
CA ASP A 151 8.74 -5.63 2.82
C ASP A 151 8.07 -4.25 2.85
N ALA A 152 7.26 -3.92 1.83
CA ALA A 152 6.48 -2.68 1.81
C ALA A 152 5.53 -2.55 3.02
N LYS A 153 4.86 -3.64 3.45
CA LYS A 153 3.96 -3.63 4.61
C LYS A 153 4.69 -3.29 5.90
N ILE A 154 5.93 -3.75 6.06
CA ILE A 154 6.77 -3.44 7.23
C ILE A 154 7.07 -1.94 7.26
N GLU A 155 7.47 -1.37 6.13
CA GLU A 155 7.80 0.06 6.06
C GLU A 155 6.56 0.96 6.22
N ILE A 156 5.39 0.52 5.74
CA ILE A 156 4.12 1.22 6.01
C ILE A 156 3.81 1.27 7.51
N LYS A 157 4.03 0.17 8.24
CA LYS A 157 3.86 0.16 9.71
C LYS A 157 4.81 1.13 10.40
N ARG A 158 6.07 1.21 9.94
CA ARG A 158 7.04 2.17 10.47
C ARG A 158 6.64 3.61 10.16
N CYS A 159 6.17 3.88 8.94
CA CYS A 159 5.62 5.18 8.56
C CYS A 159 4.47 5.60 9.47
N ILE A 160 3.50 4.72 9.73
CA ILE A 160 2.37 5.00 10.64
C ILE A 160 2.86 5.32 12.05
N LYS A 161 3.80 4.52 12.57
CA LYS A 161 4.39 4.75 13.89
C LYS A 161 5.06 6.14 13.95
N GLY A 162 5.90 6.46 12.98
CA GLY A 162 6.58 7.75 12.91
C GLY A 162 5.59 8.92 12.80
N LEU A 163 4.54 8.78 12.00
CA LEU A 163 3.49 9.81 11.89
C LEU A 163 2.77 10.04 13.23
N ASP A 164 2.46 8.97 13.97
CA ASP A 164 1.81 9.07 15.28
C ASP A 164 2.75 9.66 16.34
N GLU A 165 4.05 9.33 16.30
CA GLU A 165 5.08 9.88 17.18
C GLU A 165 5.33 11.38 16.91
N LEU A 166 5.44 11.76 15.63
CA LEU A 166 5.58 13.17 15.24
C LEU A 166 4.35 13.99 15.62
N ALA A 167 3.13 13.43 15.46
CA ALA A 167 1.89 14.08 15.88
C ALA A 167 1.88 14.37 17.39
N ALA A 168 2.30 13.39 18.20
CA ALA A 168 2.41 13.56 19.64
C ALA A 168 3.44 14.63 20.01
N LEU A 169 4.59 14.66 19.33
CA LEU A 169 5.66 15.63 19.56
C LEU A 169 5.19 17.08 19.34
N ILE A 170 4.38 17.33 18.31
CA ILE A 170 3.87 18.67 17.97
C ILE A 170 2.45 18.95 18.49
N GLY A 171 1.88 18.02 19.27
CA GLY A 171 0.59 18.17 19.93
C GLY A 171 -0.63 18.27 19.01
N ILE A 172 -0.73 17.42 17.97
CA ILE A 172 -1.87 17.41 17.02
C ILE A 172 -2.63 16.10 16.95
#